data_AF-A0AA35W5P5-F1
#
_entry.id   AF-A0AA35W5P5-F1
#
_cell.length_a   1.000
_cell.length_b   1.000
_cell.length_c   1.000
_cell.angle_alpha   90.00
_cell.angle_beta   90.00
_cell.angle_gamma   90.00
#
_symmetry.space_group_name_H-M   'P 1'
#
loop_
_entity.id
_entity.type
_entity.pdbx_description
1 polymer ?
#
loop_
_entity_poly.entity_id
_entity_poly.type
_entity_poly.pdbx_seq_one_letter_code
_entity_poly.pdbx_strand_id
1 'polypeptide(L)' 'MEEHQGSVTYQLPSAGLTWSSVFRQLEANKDRLGIIDYSVSQTTLDQVFINFAKLQEGVIG' A
#
# COMPACT_ATOMS: atom_id res chain seq x y z
N MET A 1 -4.15 3.20 9.78
CA MET A 1 -4.15 1.75 9.51
C MET A 1 -5.59 1.33 9.74
N GLU A 2 -6.37 1.20 8.67
CA GLU A 2 -7.79 0.83 8.77
C GLU A 2 -7.87 -0.69 8.69
N GLU A 3 -8.21 -1.32 9.81
CA GLU A 3 -8.38 -2.76 9.91
C GLU A 3 -9.86 -3.09 9.67
N HIS A 4 -10.19 -3.55 8.47
CA HIS A 4 -11.50 -4.14 8.18
C HIS A 4 -11.37 -5.65 8.29
N GLN A 5 -11.67 -6.20 9.47
CA GLN A 5 -11.88 -7.63 9.80
C GLN A 5 -11.23 -8.66 8.85
N GLY A 6 -9.90 -8.61 8.68
CA GLY A 6 -9.12 -9.60 7.91
C GLY A 6 -8.36 -9.07 6.70
N SER A 7 -8.50 -7.79 6.34
CA SER A 7 -7.68 -7.15 5.29
C SER A 7 -6.72 -6.11 5.87
N VAL A 8 -5.45 -6.16 5.44
CA VAL A 8 -4.40 -5.21 5.84
C VAL A 8 -3.90 -4.46 4.61
N THR A 9 -3.88 -3.13 4.69
CA THR A 9 -3.35 -2.26 3.62
C THR A 9 -1.97 -1.74 3.99
N TYR A 10 -0.98 -1.96 3.11
CA TYR A 10 0.39 -1.47 3.28
C TYR A 10 0.76 -0.47 2.18
N GLN A 11 1.45 0.60 2.57
CA GLN A 11 2.05 1.55 1.63
C GLN A 11 3.52 1.18 1.44
N LEU A 12 3.89 0.83 0.21
CA LEU A 12 5.25 0.47 -0.14
C LEU A 12 5.97 1.68 -0.76
N PRO A 13 7.27 1.89 -0.48
CA PRO A 13 8.04 2.94 -1.12
C PRO A 13 8.15 2.67 -2.63
N SER A 14 7.90 3.68 -3.46
CA SER A 14 7.95 3.52 -4.92
C SER A 14 9.38 3.32 -5.47
N ALA A 15 10.40 3.74 -4.72
CA ALA A 15 11.79 3.68 -5.16
C ALA A 15 12.31 2.23 -5.18
N GLY A 16 12.63 1.73 -6.38
CA GLY A 16 13.28 0.42 -6.57
C GLY A 16 12.33 -0.78 -6.53
N LEU A 17 11.02 -0.59 -6.37
CA LEU A 17 10.03 -1.65 -6.43
C LEU A 17 9.38 -1.72 -7.82
N THR A 18 9.35 -2.92 -8.39
CA THR A 18 8.57 -3.24 -9.58
C THR A 18 7.33 -4.02 -9.19
N TRP A 19 6.21 -3.80 -9.90
CA TRP A 19 4.99 -4.58 -9.69
C TRP A 19 5.27 -6.08 -9.77
N SER A 20 6.02 -6.50 -10.79
CA SER A 20 6.41 -7.89 -10.99
C SER A 20 7.17 -8.48 -9.79
N SER A 21 8.01 -7.71 -9.09
CA SER A 21 8.66 -8.17 -7.85
C SER A 21 7.66 -8.32 -6.71
N VAL A 22 6.73 -7.38 -6.55
CA VAL A 22 5.71 -7.41 -5.49
C VAL A 22 4.77 -8.60 -5.69
N PHE A 23 4.19 -8.73 -6.89
CA PHE A 23 3.33 -9.87 -7.25
C PHE A 23 4.05 -11.20 -7.06
N ARG A 24 5.30 -11.33 -7.54
CA ARG A 24 6.09 -12.55 -7.35
C ARG A 24 6.25 -12.91 -5.88
N GLN A 25 6.56 -11.94 -5.03
CA GLN A 25 6.80 -12.18 -3.62
C GLN A 25 5.51 -12.59 -2.88
N LEU A 26 4.38 -11.97 -3.23
CA LEU A 26 3.06 -12.30 -2.68
C LEU A 26 2.63 -13.71 -3.11
N GLU A 27 2.71 -14.04 -4.39
CA GLU A 27 2.38 -15.37 -4.91
C GLU A 27 3.23 -16.47 -4.28
N ALA A 28 4.56 -16.25 -4.20
CA ALA A 28 5.47 -17.23 -3.62
C ALA A 28 5.23 -17.48 -2.12
N ASN A 29 4.54 -16.58 -1.43
CA ASN A 29 4.26 -16.69 0.00
C ASN A 29 2.77 -16.85 0.31
N LYS A 30 1.89 -16.92 -0.71
CA LYS A 30 0.44 -16.87 -0.56
C LYS A 30 -0.08 -17.97 0.39
N ASP A 31 0.31 -19.21 0.13
CA ASP A 31 -0.09 -20.38 0.92
C ASP A 31 0.48 -20.33 2.34
N ARG A 32 1.78 -20.02 2.45
CA ARG A 32 2.51 -19.90 3.72
C ARG A 32 1.92 -18.82 4.64
N LEU A 33 1.45 -17.72 4.08
CA LEU A 33 0.87 -16.59 4.82
C LEU A 33 -0.65 -16.70 4.97
N GLY A 34 -1.30 -17.69 4.36
CA GLY A 34 -2.76 -17.82 4.38
C GLY A 34 -3.48 -16.67 3.67
N ILE A 35 -2.87 -16.08 2.63
CA ILE A 35 -3.46 -14.95 1.89
C ILE A 35 -4.59 -15.49 0.99
N ILE A 36 -5.82 -15.08 1.28
CA ILE A 36 -7.01 -15.46 0.51
C ILE A 36 -7.04 -14.70 -0.83
N ASP A 37 -6.89 -13.39 -0.76
CA ASP A 37 -6.86 -12.47 -1.90
C ASP A 37 -5.95 -11.27 -1.58
N TYR A 38 -5.37 -10.66 -2.62
CA TYR A 38 -4.60 -9.43 -2.47
C TYR A 38 -4.79 -8.52 -3.70
N SER A 39 -4.73 -7.22 -3.46
CA SER A 39 -4.73 -6.20 -4.52
C SER A 39 -3.52 -5.31 -4.34
N VAL A 40 -2.85 -5.01 -5.45
CA VAL A 40 -1.75 -4.07 -5.47
C VAL A 40 -2.12 -2.94 -6.41
N SER A 41 -2.16 -1.71 -5.89
CA SER A 41 -2.56 -0.53 -6.63
C SER A 41 -1.47 0.54 -6.55
N GLN A 42 -1.33 1.30 -7.64
CA GLN A 42 -0.54 2.52 -7.62
C GLN A 42 -1.36 3.61 -6.94
N THR A 43 -0.75 4.33 -6.00
CA THR A 43 -1.33 5.55 -5.46
C THR A 43 -1.47 6.56 -6.60
N THR A 44 -2.69 7.01 -6.88
CA THR A 44 -2.94 8.03 -7.91
C THR A 44 -2.31 9.36 -7.48
N LEU A 45 -2.05 10.25 -8.45
CA LEU A 45 -1.60 11.61 -8.15
C LEU A 45 -2.51 12.31 -7.15
N ASP A 46 -3.84 12.12 -7.23
CA ASP A 46 -4.81 12.62 -6.25
C ASP A 46 -4.49 12.21 -4.80
N GLN A 47 -4.13 10.94 -4.56
CA GLN A 47 -3.77 10.51 -3.20
C GLN A 47 -2.38 10.99 -2.77
N VAL A 48 -1.45 11.23 -3.69
CA VAL A 48 -0.19 11.94 -3.40
C VAL A 48 -0.48 13.38 -2.99
N PHE A 49 -1.37 14.06 -3.71
CA PHE A 49 -1.82 15.42 -3.38
C PHE A 49 -2.52 15.48 -2.03
N ILE A 50 -3.43 14.55 -1.72
CA ILE A 50 -4.12 14.48 -0.42
C ILE A 50 -3.12 14.22 0.72
N ASN A 51 -2.18 13.28 0.56
CA ASN A 51 -1.17 13.04 1.58
C ASN A 51 -0.22 14.24 1.75
N PHE A 52 0.10 14.93 0.66
CA PHE A 52 0.90 16.15 0.69
C PHE A 52 0.16 17.30 1.40
N ALA A 53 -1.12 17.49 1.11
CA ALA A 53 -1.97 18.47 1.79
C ALA A 53 -2.12 18.16 3.28
N LYS A 54 -2.36 16.89 3.65
CA LYS A 54 -2.40 16.44 5.05
C LYS A 54 -1.08 16.66 5.79
N LEU A 55 0.07 16.54 5.10
CA LEU A 55 1.37 16.86 5.69
C LEU A 55 1.52 18.37 5.98
N GLN A 56 0.87 19.22 5.19
CA GLN A 56 0.91 20.68 5.35
C GLN A 56 -0.06 21.19 6.42
N GLU A 57 -1.21 20.52 6.63
CA GLU A 57 -2.16 20.87 7.70
C GLU A 57 -1.65 20.55 9.13
N GLY A 58 -0.50 19.87 9.27
CA GLY A 58 0.20 19.70 10.55
C GLY A 58 1.15 20.85 10.92
N VAL A 59 1.29 21.88 10.08
CA VAL A 59 2.14 23.06 10.32
C VAL A 59 1.30 24.33 10.21
N ILE A 60 0.14 24.37 10.87
CA ILE A 60 -0.48 25.62 11.37
C ILE A 60 -1.65 25.25 12.31
N GLY A 61 -1.42 25.34 13.63
CA GLY A 61 -2.45 25.29 14.66
C GLY A 61 -2.12 24.39 15.83
#